data_AF-X0ZBD4-F1
#
_entry.id   AF-X0ZBD4-F1
#
_cell.length_a   1.000
_cell.length_b   1.000
_cell.length_c   1.000
_cell.angle_alpha   90.00
_cell.angle_beta   90.00
_cell.angle_gamma   90.00
#
_symmetry.space_group_name_H-M   'P 1'
#
loop_
_entity.id
_entity.type
_entity.pdbx_description
1 polymer ?
#
loop_
_entity_poly.entity_id
_entity_poly.type
_entity_poly.pdbx_seq_one_letter_code
_entity_poly.pdbx_strand_id
1 'polypeptide(L)'
;MKIGLYNLVSEVHNEGYIDQTLRDFITKIEEKLGEKFENINLEDFNCKNCFPLIFIKSGGAEVKFEQIFKQVKGPYLLLSSGLHNSFAASLEIASFLKQKRK
;
A
#
# COMPACT_ATOMS: atom_id res chain seq x y z
N MET A 1 19.14 0.22 3.07
CA MET A 1 17.89 0.96 3.40
C MET A 1 16.75 0.00 3.14
N LYS A 2 15.80 -0.17 4.06
CA LYS A 2 14.73 -1.17 3.91
C LYS A 2 13.55 -0.58 3.15
N ILE A 3 12.93 -1.35 2.26
CA ILE A 3 11.70 -0.92 1.58
C ILE A 3 10.52 -1.51 2.35
N GLY A 4 9.81 -0.66 3.09
CA GLY A 4 8.67 -1.06 3.89
C GLY A 4 7.41 -1.11 3.05
N LEU A 5 6.61 -2.17 3.19
CA LEU A 5 5.33 -2.35 2.52
C LEU A 5 4.19 -2.33 3.54
N TYR A 6 3.45 -1.23 3.56
CA TYR A 6 2.24 -1.08 4.37
C TYR A 6 1.04 -1.55 3.55
N ASN A 7 0.43 -2.65 3.97
CA ASN A 7 -0.63 -3.33 3.24
C ASN A 7 -2.01 -2.74 3.56
N LEU A 8 -2.71 -2.21 2.56
CA LEU A 8 -4.09 -1.74 2.65
C LEU A 8 -5.03 -2.66 1.88
N VAL A 9 -5.95 -3.29 2.59
CA VAL A 9 -6.99 -4.18 2.05
C VAL A 9 -8.32 -3.86 2.72
N SER A 10 -9.42 -3.86 1.97
CA SER A 10 -10.74 -3.62 2.56
C SER A 10 -11.13 -4.77 3.51
N GLU A 11 -11.92 -4.49 4.54
CA GLU A 11 -12.38 -5.50 5.52
C GLU A 11 -13.29 -6.59 4.92
N VAL A 12 -13.85 -6.34 3.72
CA VAL A 12 -14.90 -7.19 3.12
C VAL A 12 -14.34 -8.36 2.30
N HIS A 13 -13.02 -8.41 2.10
CA HIS A 13 -12.40 -9.43 1.26
C HIS A 13 -11.63 -10.49 2.05
N ASN A 14 -11.61 -11.71 1.53
CA ASN A 14 -10.79 -12.81 2.06
C ASN A 14 -9.31 -12.49 1.83
N GLU A 15 -8.66 -11.89 2.84
CA GLU A 15 -7.25 -11.46 2.78
C GLU A 15 -6.33 -12.60 2.31
N GLY A 16 -6.54 -13.84 2.74
CA GLY A 16 -5.72 -14.97 2.33
C GLY A 16 -5.76 -15.25 0.82
N TYR A 17 -6.91 -15.07 0.17
CA TYR A 17 -7.06 -15.24 -1.28
C TYR A 17 -6.40 -14.09 -2.07
N ILE A 18 -6.56 -12.87 -1.57
CA ILE A 18 -5.93 -11.68 -2.17
C ILE A 18 -4.40 -11.81 -2.09
N ASP A 19 -3.88 -12.24 -0.94
CA ASP A 19 -2.45 -12.37 -0.71
C ASP A 19 -1.83 -13.42 -1.62
N GLN A 20 -2.51 -14.55 -1.80
CA GLN A 20 -2.08 -15.58 -2.72
C GLN A 20 -2.02 -15.07 -4.16
N THR A 21 -3.03 -14.33 -4.59
CA THR A 21 -3.12 -13.81 -5.98
C THR A 21 -2.09 -12.70 -6.23
N LEU A 22 -1.81 -11.86 -5.23
CA LEU A 22 -0.84 -10.77 -5.33
C LEU A 22 0.61 -11.20 -5.11
N ARG A 23 0.85 -12.42 -4.62
CA ARG A 23 2.20 -12.94 -4.35
C ARG A 23 3.09 -12.87 -5.58
N ASP A 24 2.62 -13.37 -6.71
CA ASP A 24 3.38 -13.36 -7.97
C ASP A 24 3.68 -11.94 -8.46
N PHE A 25 2.77 -10.99 -8.21
CA PHE A 25 2.98 -9.58 -8.54
C PHE A 25 4.10 -8.98 -7.71
N ILE A 26 4.08 -9.21 -6.40
CA ILE A 26 5.12 -8.71 -5.47
C ILE A 26 6.47 -9.35 -5.78
N THR A 27 6.53 -10.68 -5.92
CA THR A 27 7.78 -11.39 -6.19
C THR A 27 8.45 -10.91 -7.48
N LYS A 28 7.69 -10.67 -8.56
CA LYS A 28 8.25 -10.13 -9.81
C LYS A 28 8.85 -8.73 -9.66
N ILE A 29 8.33 -7.92 -8.74
CA ILE A 29 8.87 -6.59 -8.46
C ILE A 29 10.17 -6.72 -7.63
N GLU A 30 10.16 -7.57 -6.60
CA GLU A 30 11.34 -7.84 -5.77
C GLU A 30 12.51 -8.40 -6.62
N GLU A 31 12.23 -9.35 -7.51
CA GLU A 31 13.22 -9.93 -8.43
C GLU A 31 13.87 -8.87 -9.33
N LYS A 32 13.08 -7.91 -9.83
CA LYS A 32 13.58 -6.82 -10.68
C LYS A 32 14.32 -5.74 -9.90
N LEU A 33 13.92 -5.50 -8.65
CA LEU A 33 14.60 -4.57 -7.75
C LEU A 33 15.91 -5.14 -7.20
N GLY A 34 16.03 -6.47 -7.10
CA GLY A 34 17.12 -7.13 -6.38
C GLY A 34 17.01 -6.99 -4.86
N GLU A 35 15.89 -6.49 -4.36
CA GLU A 35 15.61 -6.17 -2.95
C GLU A 35 14.22 -6.69 -2.59
N LYS A 36 14.06 -7.13 -1.33
CA LYS A 36 12.76 -7.60 -0.83
C LYS A 36 12.01 -6.49 -0.13
N PHE A 37 10.68 -6.59 -0.18
CA PHE A 37 9.82 -5.77 0.63
C PHE A 37 9.70 -6.34 2.04
N GLU A 38 9.71 -5.49 3.04
CA GLU A 38 9.42 -5.86 4.42
C GLU A 38 8.02 -5.36 4.78
N ASN A 39 7.12 -6.25 5.21
CA ASN A 39 5.82 -5.83 5.70
C ASN A 39 6.01 -5.00 6.97
N ILE A 40 5.44 -3.79 6.97
CA ILE A 40 5.58 -2.84 8.08
C ILE A 40 4.22 -2.51 8.68
N ASN A 41 4.23 -2.17 9.98
CA ASN A 41 3.05 -1.60 10.64
C ASN A 41 3.07 -0.07 10.54
N LEU A 42 1.98 0.55 11.00
CA LEU A 42 1.83 2.00 10.96
C LEU A 42 2.91 2.74 11.78
N GLU A 43 3.35 2.11 12.88
CA GLU A 43 4.41 2.62 13.77
C GLU A 43 5.75 2.75 13.04
N ASP A 44 6.05 1.81 12.15
CA ASP A 44 7.27 1.75 11.35
C ASP A 44 7.24 2.68 10.13
N PHE A 45 6.05 3.13 9.72
CA PHE A 45 5.86 3.94 8.51
C PHE A 45 6.67 5.24 8.55
N ASN A 46 6.77 5.87 9.71
CA ASN A 46 7.48 7.13 9.88
C ASN A 46 8.96 6.94 10.30
N CYS A 47 9.49 5.72 10.23
CA CYS A 47 10.87 5.42 10.65
C CYS A 47 11.91 5.95 9.66
N LYS A 48 12.98 6.59 10.16
CA LYS A 48 14.04 7.21 9.33
C LYS A 48 14.82 6.24 8.45
N ASN A 49 14.86 4.94 8.80
CA ASN A 49 15.62 3.92 8.07
C ASN A 49 14.73 3.05 7.16
N CYS A 50 13.47 3.44 6.98
CA CYS A 50 12.49 2.76 6.15
C CYS A 50 12.10 3.67 4.98
N PHE A 51 12.02 3.11 3.78
CA PHE A 51 11.39 3.75 2.62
C PHE A 51 9.98 3.15 2.48
N PRO A 52 8.94 3.82 3.02
CA PRO A 52 7.61 3.24 3.12
C PRO A 52 6.83 3.35 1.80
N LEU A 53 6.21 2.24 1.40
CA LEU A 53 5.27 2.09 0.31
C LEU A 53 3.90 1.74 0.88
N ILE A 54 2.84 2.32 0.33
CA ILE A 54 1.47 1.94 0.65
C ILE A 54 0.97 1.04 -0.46
N PHE A 55 0.82 -0.26 -0.17
CA PHE A 55 0.31 -1.21 -1.13
C PHE A 55 -1.21 -1.32 -1.04
N ILE A 56 -1.89 -0.85 -2.09
CA ILE A 56 -3.34 -0.96 -2.22
C ILE A 56 -3.63 -2.35 -2.78
N LYS A 57 -4.20 -3.25 -1.98
CA LYS A 57 -4.42 -4.66 -2.36
C LYS A 57 -5.78 -4.90 -2.99
N SER A 58 -6.76 -4.05 -2.69
CA SER A 58 -8.13 -4.18 -3.21
C SER A 58 -8.83 -2.84 -3.34
N GLY A 59 -9.95 -2.84 -4.06
CA GLY A 59 -10.99 -1.82 -3.96
C GLY A 59 -11.51 -1.67 -2.53
N GLY A 60 -12.05 -0.50 -2.18
CA GLY A 60 -12.60 -0.23 -0.85
C GLY A 60 -11.54 0.06 0.21
N ALA A 61 -10.27 0.18 -0.18
CA ALA A 61 -9.15 0.46 0.71
C ALA A 61 -9.10 1.92 1.17
N GLU A 62 -9.86 2.81 0.53
CA GLU A 62 -9.93 4.25 0.81
C GLU A 62 -10.40 4.49 2.25
N VAL A 63 -11.40 3.72 2.71
CA VAL A 63 -11.94 3.82 4.07
C VAL A 63 -10.84 3.59 5.12
N LYS A 64 -10.03 2.54 4.94
CA LYS A 64 -8.87 2.28 5.82
C LYS A 64 -7.79 3.35 5.68
N PHE A 65 -7.55 3.84 4.46
CA PHE A 65 -6.58 4.92 4.24
C PHE A 65 -6.97 6.19 5.00
N GLU A 66 -8.25 6.59 4.97
CA GLU A 66 -8.74 7.77 5.68
C GLU A 66 -8.55 7.67 7.20
N GLN A 67 -8.72 6.48 7.77
CA GLN A 67 -8.51 6.22 9.20
C GLN A 67 -7.05 6.43 9.62
N ILE A 68 -6.09 6.02 8.79
CA ILE A 68 -4.66 6.15 9.10
C ILE A 68 -4.05 7.47 8.62
N PHE A 69 -4.75 8.22 7.75
CA PHE A 69 -4.21 9.40 7.07
C PHE A 69 -3.61 10.46 7.99
N LYS A 70 -4.17 10.62 9.21
CA LYS A 70 -3.65 11.57 10.21
C LYS A 70 -2.32 11.13 10.83
N GLN A 71 -2.02 9.84 10.81
CA GLN A 71 -0.86 9.21 11.44
C GLN A 71 0.30 9.03 10.45
N VAL A 72 -0.03 8.88 9.17
CA VAL A 72 0.96 8.77 8.08
C VAL A 72 1.40 10.14 7.61
N LYS A 73 2.68 10.45 7.78
CA LYS A 73 3.30 11.67 7.22
C LYS A 73 3.86 11.34 5.84
N GLY A 74 3.59 12.20 4.85
CA GLY A 74 4.12 12.05 3.51
C GLY A 74 5.67 12.14 3.46
N PRO A 75 6.28 11.78 2.33
CA PRO A 75 5.66 11.56 1.02
C PRO A 75 4.87 10.25 0.93
N TYR A 76 3.77 10.27 0.14
CA TYR A 76 2.93 9.09 -0.09
C TYR A 76 3.35 8.42 -1.40
N LEU A 77 3.84 7.18 -1.34
CA LEU A 77 4.11 6.37 -2.52
C LEU A 77 3.14 5.19 -2.55
N LEU A 78 2.22 5.22 -3.52
CA LEU A 78 1.17 4.21 -3.67
C LEU A 78 1.63 3.14 -4.66
N LEU A 79 1.66 1.90 -4.20
CA LEU A 79 1.80 0.72 -5.05
C LEU A 79 0.41 0.15 -5.31
N SER A 80 0.07 -0.07 -6.58
CA SER A 80 -1.18 -0.71 -6.98
C SER A 80 -0.94 -1.75 -8.05
N SER A 81 -1.78 -2.78 -8.07
CA SER A 81 -1.77 -3.83 -9.10
C SER A 81 -2.98 -3.68 -10.03
N GLY A 82 -2.98 -4.44 -11.13
CA GLY A 82 -4.16 -4.58 -11.99
C GLY A 82 -5.25 -5.52 -11.44
N LEU A 83 -5.09 -6.02 -10.21
CA LEU A 83 -5.96 -7.04 -9.61
C LEU A 83 -6.86 -6.43 -8.53
N HIS A 84 -7.99 -7.09 -8.25
CA HIS A 84 -8.92 -6.76 -7.16
C HIS A 84 -9.35 -5.29 -7.11
N ASN A 85 -9.40 -4.59 -8.25
CA ASN A 85 -9.71 -3.16 -8.33
C ASN A 85 -8.72 -2.24 -7.57
N SER A 86 -7.49 -2.71 -7.33
CA SER A 86 -6.42 -1.99 -6.64
C SER A 86 -6.07 -0.65 -7.31
N PHE A 87 -6.01 -0.62 -8.64
CA PHE A 87 -5.69 0.61 -9.38
C PHE A 87 -6.77 1.69 -9.26
N ALA A 88 -8.06 1.33 -9.31
CA ALA A 88 -9.11 2.34 -9.12
C ALA A 88 -9.04 2.94 -7.71
N ALA A 89 -8.85 2.10 -6.70
CA ALA A 89 -8.68 2.54 -5.32
C ALA A 89 -7.48 3.46 -5.12
N SER A 90 -6.36 3.19 -5.80
CA SER A 90 -5.18 4.06 -5.70
C SER A 90 -5.43 5.44 -6.33
N LEU A 91 -6.25 5.53 -7.39
CA LEU A 91 -6.67 6.81 -7.96
C LEU A 91 -7.63 7.58 -7.04
N GLU A 92 -8.54 6.89 -6.36
CA GLU A 92 -9.42 7.51 -5.36
C GLU A 92 -8.61 8.09 -4.20
N ILE A 93 -7.65 7.32 -3.66
CA ILE A 93 -6.73 7.79 -2.62
C ILE A 93 -5.87 8.96 -3.12
N ALA A 94 -5.33 8.89 -4.33
CA ALA A 94 -4.55 9.99 -4.91
C ALA A 94 -5.39 11.26 -5.08
N SER A 95 -6.66 11.12 -5.46
CA SER A 95 -7.62 12.22 -5.53
C SER A 95 -7.88 12.82 -4.15
N PHE A 96 -8.07 11.98 -3.13
CA PHE A 96 -8.22 12.41 -1.74
C PHE A 96 -7.00 13.19 -1.24
N LEU A 97 -5.79 12.69 -1.48
CA LEU A 97 -4.52 13.36 -1.12
C LEU A 97 -4.43 14.75 -1.74
N LYS A 98 -4.70 14.84 -3.05
CA LYS A 98 -4.72 16.12 -3.79
C LYS A 98 -5.71 17.12 -3.21
N GLN A 99 -6.91 16.66 -2.83
CA GLN A 99 -7.91 17.52 -2.18
C GLN A 99 -7.44 18.05 -0.82
N LYS A 100 -6.67 17.25 -0.07
CA LYS A 100 -6.07 17.65 1.22
C LYS A 100 -4.76 18.44 1.07
N ARG A 101 -4.34 18.77 -0.16
CA ARG A 101 -3.08 19.45 -0.49
C ARG A 101 -1.85 18.74 0.06
N LYS A 102 -1.89 17.40 0.06
CA LYS A 102 -0.80 16.52 0.46
C LYS A 102 -0.36 15.62 -0.67
#